data_AF-A0AAV1S9Y9-F1
#
_entry.id   AF-A0AAV1S9Y9-F1
#
_cell.length_a   1.000
_cell.length_b   1.000
_cell.length_c   1.000
_cell.angle_alpha   90.00
_cell.angle_beta   90.00
_cell.angle_gamma   90.00
#
_symmetry.space_group_name_H-M   'P 1'
#
loop_
_entity.id
_entity.type
_entity.pdbx_description
1 polymer ?
#
loop_
_entity_poly.entity_id
_entity_poly.type
_entity_poly.pdbx_seq_one_letter_code
_entity_poly.pdbx_strand_id
1 'polypeptide(L)'
;MERLQEKQSLKADMLNKYGTDLTKMAQEDKLDQVVGREKQIERVTQTLCKRRKNKPCLIGNPGVGKTVIVEGLAANIVNGTIPLKLEGKKVFALDMARLTAAARFVGDFEERLTGIVDEVKLSDGAIILFIDEVHTFVGSGAGKDQTLDAASILKPALARGDLNCIGATTIDEYRKYIEKDRALKRRFQPVDVPEPSIDEAIETLEGVRGKYEAHHDVKYTDAALVAAVHLSNQYISDLFLPDKAINLIDEAGARVQLHRVQSTSKKQVVTEEDIRVVISTMTGIPLDKVADKESHRLLNMEAELLQYIVGQEEALEAVSRATRRARVGIRDPNKPIASFLFTGPTGVGKTELAKALAAVYFGSKEAIVRIDMSEYMEKHSVSKLFGSPPDYIGYDDGGQLTEAGRRRTHTVVLFDEIEKAYQDVSNRVSSDFRLCSLIVQEDEISFNDVKLKVADEPKKNFTPERLKAKNINIEMTDRFKKKLIEEGNNASFRARPLKRTIVRLLEDNISEGILNGAVKEGRSVTLDVDPKGNVMVAVKNFWVFAIWVSHGDLRSGIHGGSCHRGFQSAVGIAYIWLQRLNLDGGASPSQDLTTSRLPSDPPQVQRKSHRMPKKPHKLDDYI
;
A
#
# COMPACT_ATOMS: atom_id res chain seq x y z
N MET A 1 32.32 62.01 -14.57
CA MET A 1 31.64 60.93 -15.31
C MET A 1 31.62 59.63 -14.51
N GLU A 2 32.71 59.22 -13.86
CA GLU A 2 32.72 58.05 -12.95
C GLU A 2 31.86 58.23 -11.67
N ARG A 3 31.80 59.43 -11.07
CA ARG A 3 30.94 59.71 -9.90
C ARG A 3 29.41 59.76 -10.18
N LEU A 4 29.00 59.65 -11.45
CA LEU A 4 27.58 59.56 -11.84
C LEU A 4 27.15 58.11 -12.12
N GLN A 5 28.09 57.16 -12.24
CA GLN A 5 27.80 55.73 -12.34
C GLN A 5 27.62 55.06 -10.97
N GLU A 6 28.03 55.70 -9.87
CA GLU A 6 27.79 55.23 -8.50
C GLU A 6 26.41 55.60 -7.91
N LYS A 7 25.64 56.47 -8.59
CA LYS A 7 24.28 56.82 -8.14
C LYS A 7 23.27 55.80 -8.68
N GLN A 8 22.81 54.94 -7.77
CA GLN A 8 21.68 54.00 -7.89
C GLN A 8 21.94 52.67 -8.60
N SER A 9 22.95 51.91 -8.16
CA SER A 9 22.62 50.49 -7.94
C SER A 9 21.55 50.47 -6.86
N LEU A 10 20.30 50.15 -7.17
CA LEU A 10 19.31 49.83 -6.14
C LEU A 10 19.96 48.82 -5.20
N LYS A 11 20.32 49.24 -3.98
CA LYS A 11 20.78 48.33 -2.94
C LYS A 11 19.56 47.51 -2.57
N ALA A 12 19.39 46.41 -3.28
CA ALA A 12 18.33 45.42 -3.08
C ALA A 12 18.66 44.63 -1.80
N ASP A 13 18.84 45.33 -0.68
CA ASP A 13 19.40 44.77 0.55
C ASP A 13 18.41 43.80 1.18
N MET A 14 17.11 44.11 1.13
CA MET A 14 16.06 43.22 1.61
C MET A 14 15.84 42.05 0.66
N LEU A 15 15.77 42.30 -0.64
CA LEU A 15 15.63 41.26 -1.67
C LEU A 15 16.81 40.28 -1.69
N ASN A 16 18.04 40.74 -1.49
CA ASN A 16 19.21 39.86 -1.42
C ASN A 16 19.26 39.05 -0.11
N LYS A 17 18.68 39.56 0.98
CA LYS A 17 18.61 38.84 2.26
C LYS A 17 17.51 37.79 2.28
N TYR A 18 16.33 38.14 1.80
CA TYR A 18 15.09 37.36 1.94
C TYR A 18 14.56 36.79 0.61
N GLY A 19 15.30 36.96 -0.47
CA GLY A 19 15.01 36.38 -1.77
C GLY A 19 16.26 35.81 -2.43
N THR A 20 16.03 35.18 -3.57
CA THR A 20 17.07 34.57 -4.40
C THR A 20 17.05 35.21 -5.78
N ASP A 21 18.18 35.78 -6.21
CA ASP A 21 18.34 36.38 -7.53
C ASP A 21 18.50 35.27 -8.58
N LEU A 22 17.39 34.92 -9.26
CA LEU A 22 17.38 33.89 -10.29
C LEU A 22 18.16 34.32 -11.53
N THR A 23 18.18 35.61 -11.84
CA THR A 23 18.99 36.14 -12.95
C THR A 23 20.49 36.00 -12.68
N LYS A 24 20.92 36.20 -11.44
CA LYS A 24 22.30 35.93 -11.03
C LYS A 24 22.63 34.43 -11.06
N MET A 25 21.72 33.58 -10.60
CA MET A 25 21.92 32.12 -10.71
C MET A 25 22.04 31.65 -12.16
N ALA A 26 21.27 32.26 -13.08
CA ALA A 26 21.38 32.01 -14.51
C ALA A 26 22.74 32.44 -15.07
N GLN A 27 23.24 33.61 -14.68
CA GLN A 27 24.58 34.10 -15.08
C GLN A 27 25.72 33.19 -14.58
N GLU A 28 25.51 32.53 -13.44
CA GLU A 28 26.47 31.62 -12.83
C GLU A 28 26.30 30.16 -13.31
N ASP A 29 25.45 29.90 -14.32
CA ASP A 29 25.10 28.55 -14.82
C ASP A 29 24.66 27.57 -13.71
N LYS A 30 23.98 28.10 -12.67
CA LYS A 30 23.48 27.31 -11.53
C LYS A 30 22.05 26.80 -11.70
N LEU A 31 21.27 27.43 -12.58
CA LEU A 31 19.91 27.00 -12.88
C LEU A 31 19.92 25.68 -13.67
N ASP A 32 18.87 24.89 -13.50
CA ASP A 32 18.65 23.72 -14.35
C ASP A 32 18.30 24.14 -15.77
N GLN A 33 18.71 23.32 -16.74
CA GLN A 33 18.26 23.51 -18.10
C GLN A 33 16.75 23.25 -18.16
N VAL A 34 16.00 24.25 -18.62
CA VAL A 34 14.56 24.12 -18.79
C VAL A 34 14.28 23.40 -20.10
N VAL A 35 13.46 22.34 -20.04
CA VAL A 35 13.07 21.53 -21.19
C VAL A 35 11.55 21.44 -21.28
N GLY A 36 11.00 21.55 -22.49
CA GLY A 36 9.58 21.31 -22.77
C GLY A 36 8.59 22.34 -22.19
N ARG A 37 9.08 23.52 -21.78
CA ARG A 37 8.26 24.59 -21.16
C ARG A 37 8.27 25.90 -21.95
N GLU A 38 8.68 25.87 -23.21
CA GLU A 38 8.86 27.05 -24.06
C GLU A 38 7.54 27.83 -24.23
N LYS A 39 6.42 27.11 -24.44
CA LYS A 39 5.09 27.73 -24.59
C LYS A 39 4.66 28.51 -23.34
N GLN A 40 4.92 27.96 -22.15
CA GLN A 40 4.58 28.61 -20.90
C GLN A 40 5.49 29.81 -20.64
N ILE A 41 6.79 29.69 -20.90
CA ILE A 41 7.75 30.80 -20.79
C ILE A 41 7.39 31.93 -21.75
N GLU A 42 7.05 31.61 -23.00
CA GLU A 42 6.58 32.57 -23.99
C GLU A 42 5.31 33.26 -23.51
N ARG A 43 4.35 32.50 -22.96
CA ARG A 43 3.10 33.06 -22.44
C ARG A 43 3.32 33.99 -21.24
N VAL A 44 4.23 33.66 -20.34
CA VAL A 44 4.65 34.52 -19.21
C VAL A 44 5.28 35.80 -19.75
N THR A 45 6.23 35.67 -20.70
CA THR A 45 6.92 36.78 -21.37
C THR A 45 5.93 37.73 -22.04
N GLN A 46 5.00 37.19 -22.83
CA GLN A 46 3.93 37.94 -23.49
C GLN A 46 3.08 38.68 -22.47
N THR A 47 2.73 38.03 -21.36
CA THR A 47 1.90 38.60 -20.31
C THR A 47 2.58 39.79 -19.62
N LEU A 48 3.85 39.66 -19.25
CA LEU A 48 4.64 40.74 -18.64
C LEU A 48 4.73 41.97 -19.56
N CYS A 49 4.68 41.77 -20.87
CA CYS A 49 4.72 42.85 -21.84
C CYS A 49 3.39 43.63 -21.97
N LYS A 50 2.25 43.08 -21.52
CA LYS A 50 0.92 43.71 -21.65
C LYS A 50 0.81 45.02 -20.87
N ARG A 51 -0.15 45.86 -21.27
CA ARG A 51 -0.50 47.12 -20.57
C ARG A 51 -1.48 46.91 -19.40
N ARG A 52 -2.36 45.91 -19.50
CA ARG A 52 -3.34 45.52 -18.48
C ARG A 52 -3.30 44.01 -18.33
N LYS A 53 -3.64 43.51 -17.13
CA LYS A 53 -3.48 42.10 -16.78
C LYS A 53 -2.08 41.58 -17.12
N ASN A 54 -1.08 42.30 -16.64
CA ASN A 54 0.33 42.08 -16.97
C ASN A 54 1.11 41.33 -15.89
N LYS A 55 0.42 40.85 -14.84
CA LYS A 55 1.01 40.00 -13.81
C LYS A 55 0.63 38.55 -14.13
N PRO A 56 1.53 37.71 -14.65
CA PRO A 56 1.20 36.31 -14.89
C PRO A 56 1.00 35.58 -13.55
N CYS A 57 0.01 34.69 -13.51
CA CYS A 57 -0.20 33.74 -12.43
C CYS A 57 -0.11 32.33 -13.01
N LEU A 58 0.92 31.59 -12.63
CA LEU A 58 1.14 30.20 -13.02
C LEU A 58 0.20 29.31 -12.22
N ILE A 59 -0.71 28.63 -12.92
CA ILE A 59 -1.74 27.80 -12.31
C ILE A 59 -1.52 26.35 -12.73
N GLY A 60 -1.38 25.46 -11.76
CA GLY A 60 -1.17 24.03 -12.00
C GLY A 60 -1.17 23.25 -10.69
N ASN A 61 -0.97 21.95 -10.75
CA ASN A 61 -0.83 21.15 -9.54
C ASN A 61 0.57 21.35 -8.91
N PRO A 62 0.78 21.01 -7.62
CA PRO A 62 2.12 20.94 -7.05
C PRO A 62 3.02 19.97 -7.82
N GLY A 63 4.32 20.26 -7.90
CA GLY A 63 5.30 19.38 -8.56
C GLY A 63 5.38 19.49 -10.08
N VAL A 64 4.47 20.19 -10.78
CA VAL A 64 4.51 20.29 -12.26
C VAL A 64 5.63 21.18 -12.81
N GLY A 65 6.44 21.83 -11.96
CA GLY A 65 7.55 22.68 -12.39
C GLY A 65 7.19 24.15 -12.68
N LYS A 66 6.36 24.78 -11.84
CA LYS A 66 6.02 26.21 -11.99
C LYS A 66 7.23 27.12 -11.79
N THR A 67 8.07 26.82 -10.81
CA THR A 67 9.31 27.55 -10.52
C THR A 67 10.29 27.46 -11.70
N VAL A 68 10.37 26.29 -12.34
CA VAL A 68 11.23 26.04 -13.52
C VAL A 68 10.87 26.98 -14.68
N ILE A 69 9.60 27.33 -14.88
CA ILE A 69 9.19 28.31 -15.92
C ILE A 69 9.77 29.69 -15.63
N VAL A 70 9.85 30.08 -14.36
CA VAL A 70 10.39 31.38 -13.94
C VAL A 70 11.91 31.40 -14.04
N GLU A 71 12.57 30.28 -13.70
CA GLU A 71 13.99 30.08 -13.94
C GLU A 71 14.34 30.16 -15.43
N GLY A 72 13.53 29.55 -16.29
CA GLY A 72 13.68 29.64 -17.74
C GLY A 72 13.48 31.07 -18.28
N LEU A 73 12.55 31.83 -17.71
CA LEU A 73 12.43 33.26 -18.01
C LEU A 73 13.71 34.02 -17.60
N ALA A 74 14.25 33.76 -16.42
CA ALA A 74 15.48 34.41 -15.94
C ALA A 74 16.68 34.08 -16.85
N ALA A 75 16.82 32.82 -17.26
CA ALA A 75 17.82 32.39 -18.23
C ALA A 75 17.66 33.10 -19.59
N ASN A 76 16.43 33.21 -20.09
CA ASN A 76 16.17 33.93 -21.35
C ASN A 76 16.49 35.43 -21.26
N ILE A 77 16.27 36.06 -20.09
CA ILE A 77 16.68 37.46 -19.87
C ILE A 77 18.20 37.61 -19.95
N VAL A 78 18.95 36.69 -19.33
CA VAL A 78 20.43 36.71 -19.33
C VAL A 78 20.98 36.43 -20.73
N ASN A 79 20.37 35.49 -21.46
CA ASN A 79 20.79 35.10 -22.80
C ASN A 79 20.34 36.08 -23.89
N GLY A 80 19.52 37.09 -23.56
CA GLY A 80 19.02 38.07 -24.52
C GLY A 80 17.96 37.54 -25.50
N THR A 81 17.34 36.38 -25.23
CA THR A 81 16.31 35.75 -26.08
C THR A 81 14.89 36.28 -25.80
N ILE A 82 14.79 37.52 -25.33
CA ILE A 82 13.57 38.16 -24.83
C ILE A 82 13.27 39.48 -25.55
N PRO A 83 12.02 39.98 -25.48
CA PRO A 83 11.69 41.31 -25.99
C PRO A 83 12.45 42.43 -25.24
N LEU A 84 12.84 43.49 -25.96
CA LEU A 84 13.56 44.67 -25.43
C LEU A 84 12.97 45.23 -24.13
N LYS A 85 11.65 45.16 -23.96
CA LYS A 85 10.96 45.66 -22.75
C LYS A 85 11.36 44.92 -21.47
N LEU A 86 11.88 43.70 -21.57
CA LEU A 86 12.31 42.87 -20.45
C LEU A 86 13.84 42.78 -20.33
N GLU A 87 14.57 43.42 -21.23
CA GLU A 87 16.03 43.37 -21.27
C GLU A 87 16.65 44.00 -20.02
N GLY A 88 17.67 43.34 -19.47
CA GLY A 88 18.36 43.80 -18.27
C GLY A 88 17.54 43.76 -16.98
N LYS A 89 16.31 43.25 -16.99
CA LYS A 89 15.50 43.09 -15.77
C LYS A 89 16.06 42.00 -14.87
N LYS A 90 15.87 42.15 -13.57
CA LYS A 90 16.24 41.14 -12.57
C LYS A 90 15.03 40.37 -12.10
N VAL A 91 15.19 39.06 -11.92
CA VAL A 91 14.13 38.18 -11.40
C VAL A 91 14.55 37.69 -10.02
N PHE A 92 13.73 37.99 -9.01
CA PHE A 92 13.94 37.54 -7.63
C PHE A 92 12.84 36.60 -7.20
N ALA A 93 13.18 35.43 -6.69
CA ALA A 93 12.25 34.53 -6.00
C ALA A 93 12.19 34.87 -4.51
N LEU A 94 10.99 35.02 -3.96
CA LEU A 94 10.78 35.28 -2.54
C LEU A 94 10.95 34.00 -1.72
N ASP A 95 11.72 34.04 -0.63
CA ASP A 95 11.92 32.89 0.26
C ASP A 95 11.12 33.09 1.56
N MET A 96 10.02 32.34 1.68
CA MET A 96 9.15 32.38 2.85
C MET A 96 9.80 31.87 4.13
N ALA A 97 10.66 30.86 4.01
CA ALA A 97 11.35 30.31 5.15
C ALA A 97 12.30 31.35 5.74
N ARG A 98 13.01 32.12 4.91
CA ARG A 98 13.88 33.22 5.39
C ARG A 98 13.11 34.40 5.96
N LEU A 99 11.95 34.73 5.39
CA LEU A 99 11.11 35.82 5.90
C LEU A 99 10.59 35.54 7.30
N THR A 100 10.15 34.30 7.54
CA THR A 100 9.61 33.85 8.82
C THR A 100 10.70 33.45 9.81
N ALA A 101 11.87 33.02 9.32
CA ALA A 101 13.03 32.71 10.15
C ALA A 101 13.40 33.91 11.04
N ALA A 102 13.51 33.65 12.34
CA ALA A 102 13.87 34.64 13.36
C ALA A 102 12.92 35.86 13.46
N ALA A 103 11.71 35.82 12.87
CA ALA A 103 10.67 36.79 13.21
C ALA A 103 10.09 36.40 14.58
N ARG A 104 10.35 37.19 15.61
CA ARG A 104 9.80 36.93 16.96
C ARG A 104 8.39 37.48 17.09
N PHE A 105 8.07 38.52 16.32
CA PHE A 105 6.78 39.18 16.29
C PHE A 105 6.27 39.31 14.86
N VAL A 106 4.94 39.33 14.70
CA VAL A 106 4.27 39.54 13.40
C VAL A 106 4.72 40.84 12.73
N GLY A 107 4.96 41.89 13.52
CA GLY A 107 5.46 43.18 13.02
C GLY A 107 6.84 43.11 12.35
N ASP A 108 7.73 42.22 12.80
CA ASP A 108 9.06 42.04 12.18
C ASP A 108 8.91 41.50 10.74
N PHE A 109 7.97 40.57 10.56
CA PHE A 109 7.67 40.00 9.25
C PHE A 109 7.03 41.05 8.32
N GLU A 110 6.08 41.82 8.83
CA GLU A 110 5.42 42.90 8.10
C GLU A 110 6.41 43.98 7.65
N GLU A 111 7.34 44.39 8.52
CA GLU A 111 8.40 45.34 8.18
C GLU A 111 9.30 44.78 7.07
N ARG A 112 9.70 43.51 7.16
CA ARG A 112 10.51 42.85 6.13
C ARG A 112 9.82 42.82 4.79
N LEU A 113 8.55 42.42 4.77
CA LEU A 113 7.77 42.32 3.53
C LEU A 113 7.50 43.69 2.93
N THR A 114 7.22 44.70 3.77
CA THR A 114 7.05 46.09 3.33
C THR A 114 8.34 46.61 2.67
N GLY A 115 9.50 46.37 3.29
CA GLY A 115 10.79 46.73 2.71
C GLY A 115 11.04 46.09 1.33
N ILE A 116 10.68 44.81 1.16
CA ILE A 116 10.77 44.13 -0.15
C ILE A 116 9.85 44.77 -1.18
N VAL A 117 8.59 45.04 -0.82
CA VAL A 117 7.62 45.67 -1.71
C VAL A 117 8.09 47.06 -2.13
N ASP A 118 8.65 47.83 -1.19
CA ASP A 118 9.20 49.16 -1.45
C ASP A 118 10.43 49.10 -2.38
N GLU A 119 11.35 48.15 -2.19
CA GLU A 119 12.48 47.94 -3.11
C GLU A 119 12.02 47.61 -4.53
N VAL A 120 11.05 46.72 -4.69
CA VAL A 120 10.50 46.38 -6.02
C VAL A 120 9.80 47.59 -6.64
N LYS A 121 9.05 48.36 -5.86
CA LYS A 121 8.36 49.57 -6.33
C LYS A 121 9.35 50.65 -6.75
N LEU A 122 10.39 50.91 -5.96
CA LEU A 122 11.43 51.90 -6.23
C LEU A 122 12.30 51.51 -7.44
N SER A 123 12.30 50.23 -7.83
CA SER A 123 13.00 49.75 -9.02
C SER A 123 12.40 50.22 -10.35
N ASP A 124 11.24 50.87 -10.33
CA ASP A 124 10.50 51.34 -11.52
C ASP A 124 10.35 50.26 -12.62
N GLY A 125 10.09 49.03 -12.18
CA GLY A 125 9.87 47.89 -13.07
C GLY A 125 11.13 47.19 -13.58
N ALA A 126 12.32 47.56 -13.10
CA ALA A 126 13.56 46.83 -13.34
C ALA A 126 13.59 45.46 -12.63
N ILE A 127 12.86 45.32 -11.53
CA ILE A 127 12.75 44.06 -10.78
C ILE A 127 11.41 43.37 -11.08
N ILE A 128 11.47 42.05 -11.27
CA ILE A 128 10.33 41.13 -11.33
C ILE A 128 10.40 40.22 -10.10
N LEU A 129 9.39 40.28 -9.25
CA LEU A 129 9.29 39.43 -8.06
C LEU A 129 8.49 38.15 -8.37
N PHE A 130 9.08 36.99 -8.14
CA PHE A 130 8.37 35.71 -8.14
C PHE A 130 7.91 35.37 -6.73
N ILE A 131 6.61 35.12 -6.59
CA ILE A 131 5.96 34.73 -5.35
C ILE A 131 5.35 33.35 -5.57
N ASP A 132 6.01 32.33 -5.04
CA ASP A 132 5.40 31.01 -4.96
C ASP A 132 4.27 31.02 -3.94
N GLU A 133 3.26 30.19 -4.17
CA GLU A 133 2.05 30.13 -3.34
C GLU A 133 1.43 31.51 -3.05
N VAL A 134 1.29 32.36 -4.08
CA VAL A 134 0.86 33.77 -3.94
C VAL A 134 -0.50 33.94 -3.23
N HIS A 135 -1.30 32.88 -3.15
CA HIS A 135 -2.55 32.86 -2.40
C HIS A 135 -2.35 32.97 -0.88
N THR A 136 -1.24 32.47 -0.33
CA THR A 136 -0.90 32.55 1.11
C THR A 136 -0.87 34.01 1.59
N PHE A 137 -0.44 34.90 0.71
CA PHE A 137 -0.34 36.32 0.92
C PHE A 137 -1.62 37.11 0.67
N VAL A 138 -2.64 36.49 0.08
CA VAL A 138 -3.86 37.16 -0.40
C VAL A 138 -5.10 36.61 0.29
N GLY A 139 -5.04 35.38 0.82
CA GLY A 139 -6.12 34.73 1.53
C GLY A 139 -6.37 35.36 2.89
N SER A 140 -7.37 36.23 2.98
CA SER A 140 -7.84 36.73 4.28
C SER A 140 -8.66 35.64 4.99
N GLY A 141 -8.09 35.04 6.05
CA GLY A 141 -8.86 34.49 7.18
C GLY A 141 -9.67 33.20 6.99
N ALA A 142 -9.15 32.14 6.37
CA ALA A 142 -9.89 30.87 6.25
C ALA A 142 -9.06 29.59 6.54
N GLY A 143 -8.06 29.66 7.42
CA GLY A 143 -7.28 28.51 7.91
C GLY A 143 -6.94 28.64 9.40
N LYS A 144 -6.67 27.52 10.07
CA LYS A 144 -6.39 27.45 11.52
C LYS A 144 -5.07 28.13 11.94
N ASP A 145 -4.18 28.42 10.99
CA ASP A 145 -2.94 29.16 11.25
C ASP A 145 -3.11 30.65 10.96
N GLN A 146 -3.63 31.38 11.96
CA GLN A 146 -3.88 32.83 11.93
C GLN A 146 -2.63 33.71 12.09
N THR A 147 -1.42 33.21 11.84
CA THR A 147 -0.21 33.87 12.36
C THR A 147 0.42 34.95 11.48
N LEU A 148 0.00 35.16 10.22
CA LEU A 148 0.63 36.16 9.33
C LEU A 148 -0.38 36.80 8.35
N ASP A 149 -0.93 37.99 8.65
CA ASP A 149 -1.82 38.71 7.71
C ASP A 149 -1.04 39.61 6.74
N ALA A 150 -0.28 38.97 5.86
CA ALA A 150 0.48 39.64 4.81
C ALA A 150 -0.40 40.31 3.72
N ALA A 151 -1.71 40.01 3.72
CA ALA A 151 -2.66 40.52 2.75
C ALA A 151 -2.89 42.02 2.87
N SER A 152 -2.77 42.56 4.08
CA SER A 152 -2.84 44.00 4.36
C SER A 152 -1.76 44.79 3.60
N ILE A 153 -0.58 44.21 3.38
CA ILE A 153 0.57 44.82 2.71
C ILE A 153 0.54 44.59 1.21
N LEU A 154 0.33 43.34 0.79
CA LEU A 154 0.47 42.97 -0.62
C LEU A 154 -0.75 43.31 -1.47
N LYS A 155 -1.98 43.20 -0.93
CA LYS A 155 -3.19 43.51 -1.72
C LYS A 155 -3.18 44.95 -2.25
N PRO A 156 -2.87 45.99 -1.45
CA PRO A 156 -2.79 47.35 -1.97
C PRO A 156 -1.75 47.53 -3.07
N ALA A 157 -0.54 46.97 -2.90
CA ALA A 157 0.55 47.07 -3.87
C ALA A 157 0.21 46.35 -5.20
N LEU A 158 -0.38 45.16 -5.13
CA LEU A 158 -0.84 44.39 -6.28
C LEU A 158 -2.01 45.10 -6.99
N ALA A 159 -2.99 45.60 -6.23
CA ALA A 159 -4.19 46.27 -6.75
C ALA A 159 -3.86 47.59 -7.46
N ARG A 160 -2.96 48.41 -6.90
CA ARG A 160 -2.47 49.65 -7.56
C ARG A 160 -1.67 49.35 -8.81
N GLY A 161 -1.00 48.19 -8.84
CA GLY A 161 -0.19 47.74 -9.95
C GLY A 161 1.30 48.01 -9.78
N ASP A 162 1.67 48.66 -8.68
CA ASP A 162 3.03 49.08 -8.30
C ASP A 162 4.01 47.90 -8.22
N LEU A 163 3.53 46.71 -7.84
CA LEU A 163 4.38 45.52 -7.65
C LEU A 163 4.46 44.69 -8.93
N ASN A 164 5.57 44.72 -9.67
CA ASN A 164 5.76 43.85 -10.84
C ASN A 164 6.13 42.43 -10.40
N CYS A 165 5.25 41.46 -10.65
CA CYS A 165 5.43 40.11 -10.11
C CYS A 165 4.86 39.01 -11.01
N ILE A 166 5.35 37.80 -10.75
CA ILE A 166 4.84 36.52 -11.23
C ILE A 166 4.34 35.76 -10.00
N GLY A 167 3.08 35.31 -10.00
CA GLY A 167 2.55 34.46 -8.93
C GLY A 167 2.51 33.00 -9.37
N ALA A 168 2.58 32.06 -8.43
CA ALA A 168 2.24 30.66 -8.65
C ALA A 168 1.28 30.16 -7.57
N THR A 169 0.32 29.30 -7.93
CA THR A 169 -0.69 28.74 -7.00
C THR A 169 -1.43 27.59 -7.66
N THR A 170 -2.23 26.82 -6.91
CA THR A 170 -3.12 25.80 -7.48
C THR A 170 -4.37 26.44 -8.12
N ILE A 171 -5.07 25.67 -8.95
CA ILE A 171 -6.32 26.14 -9.60
C ILE A 171 -7.40 26.49 -8.57
N ASP A 172 -7.49 25.72 -7.49
CA ASP A 172 -8.52 25.89 -6.46
C ASP A 172 -8.27 27.14 -5.63
N GLU A 173 -7.02 27.35 -5.20
CA GLU A 173 -6.61 28.57 -4.52
C GLU A 173 -6.76 29.81 -5.40
N TYR A 174 -6.39 29.72 -6.68
CA TYR A 174 -6.57 30.82 -7.63
C TYR A 174 -8.05 31.23 -7.70
N ARG A 175 -8.95 30.26 -7.87
CA ARG A 175 -10.40 30.51 -7.91
C ARG A 175 -10.91 31.08 -6.59
N LYS A 176 -10.44 30.55 -5.45
CA LYS A 176 -10.89 30.95 -4.13
C LYS A 176 -10.43 32.36 -3.72
N TYR A 177 -9.19 32.71 -3.99
CA TYR A 177 -8.57 33.92 -3.43
C TYR A 177 -8.25 35.02 -4.45
N ILE A 178 -7.92 34.67 -5.71
CA ILE A 178 -7.47 35.65 -6.72
C ILE A 178 -8.61 36.01 -7.67
N GLU A 179 -9.34 35.01 -8.19
CA GLU A 179 -10.40 35.25 -9.15
C GLU A 179 -11.63 35.91 -8.55
N LYS A 180 -11.95 35.60 -7.28
CA LYS A 180 -13.06 36.23 -6.55
C LYS A 180 -12.77 37.70 -6.20
N ASP A 181 -11.51 38.09 -6.05
CA ASP A 181 -11.13 39.47 -5.74
C ASP A 181 -11.11 40.34 -7.02
N ARG A 182 -11.99 41.36 -7.06
CA ARG A 182 -12.15 42.24 -8.22
C ARG A 182 -10.89 43.06 -8.54
N ALA A 183 -10.10 43.43 -7.53
CA ALA A 183 -8.89 44.22 -7.72
C ALA A 183 -7.78 43.33 -8.31
N LEU A 184 -7.61 42.12 -7.79
CA LEU A 184 -6.58 41.18 -8.25
C LEU A 184 -6.90 40.56 -9.61
N LYS A 185 -8.17 40.19 -9.88
CA LYS A 185 -8.64 39.68 -11.19
C LYS A 185 -8.34 40.64 -12.35
N ARG A 186 -8.23 41.95 -12.07
CA ARG A 186 -7.89 42.97 -13.08
C ARG A 186 -6.39 43.09 -13.36
N ARG A 187 -5.55 42.51 -12.50
CA ARG A 187 -4.08 42.61 -12.54
C ARG A 187 -3.43 41.31 -12.94
N PHE A 188 -3.95 40.19 -12.48
CA PHE A 188 -3.46 38.86 -12.83
C PHE A 188 -4.03 38.34 -14.14
N GLN A 189 -3.19 37.62 -14.87
CA GLN A 189 -3.55 36.84 -16.04
C GLN A 189 -3.20 35.37 -15.73
N PRO A 190 -4.18 34.44 -15.76
CA PRO A 190 -3.89 33.03 -15.59
C PRO A 190 -3.03 32.50 -16.74
N VAL A 191 -2.07 31.67 -16.40
CA VAL A 191 -1.20 30.90 -17.30
C VAL A 191 -1.23 29.45 -16.81
N ASP A 192 -1.87 28.58 -17.59
CA ASP A 192 -2.03 27.18 -17.23
C ASP A 192 -0.70 26.42 -17.41
N VAL A 193 -0.33 25.67 -16.38
CA VAL A 193 0.85 24.80 -16.34
C VAL A 193 0.37 23.37 -16.14
N PRO A 194 0.13 22.62 -17.24
CA PRO A 194 -0.28 21.24 -17.14
C PRO A 194 0.88 20.35 -16.69
N GLU A 195 0.52 19.19 -16.14
CA GLU A 195 1.46 18.08 -16.01
C GLU A 195 2.10 17.78 -17.38
N PRO A 196 3.43 17.63 -17.46
CA PRO A 196 4.11 17.35 -18.72
C PRO A 196 3.72 15.97 -19.24
N SER A 197 3.86 15.79 -20.55
CA SER A 197 3.74 14.45 -21.15
C SER A 197 4.87 13.53 -20.66
N ILE A 198 4.72 12.22 -20.89
CA ILE A 198 5.75 11.23 -20.55
C ILE A 198 7.08 11.59 -21.23
N ASP A 199 7.05 11.94 -22.52
CA ASP A 199 8.26 12.29 -23.28
C ASP A 199 8.91 13.57 -22.73
N GLU A 200 8.13 14.63 -22.48
CA GLU A 200 8.62 15.88 -21.87
C GLU A 200 9.20 15.65 -20.46
N ALA A 201 8.63 14.72 -19.69
CA ALA A 201 9.14 14.35 -18.37
C ALA A 201 10.46 13.57 -18.45
N ILE A 202 10.62 12.69 -19.44
CA ILE A 202 11.90 12.00 -19.69
C ILE A 202 12.98 13.01 -20.05
N GLU A 203 12.69 13.94 -20.97
CA GLU A 203 13.61 15.01 -21.35
C GLU A 203 13.97 15.91 -20.15
N THR A 204 13.00 16.17 -19.25
CA THR A 204 13.25 16.89 -18.00
C THR A 204 14.24 16.12 -17.11
N LEU A 205 14.05 14.81 -16.96
CA LEU A 205 14.96 13.95 -16.18
C LEU A 205 16.37 13.91 -16.77
N GLU A 206 16.49 13.89 -18.09
CA GLU A 206 17.78 13.99 -18.78
C GLU A 206 18.50 15.32 -18.49
N GLY A 207 17.75 16.43 -18.47
CA GLY A 207 18.27 17.75 -18.15
C GLY A 207 18.82 17.87 -16.72
N VAL A 208 18.16 17.25 -15.73
CA VAL A 208 18.60 17.29 -14.33
C VAL A 208 19.58 16.18 -13.94
N ARG A 209 19.73 15.14 -14.77
CA ARG A 209 20.56 13.95 -14.52
C ARG A 209 21.95 14.30 -13.99
N GLY A 210 22.64 15.25 -14.64
CA GLY A 210 24.00 15.62 -14.29
C GLY A 210 24.16 16.10 -12.85
N LYS A 211 23.16 16.82 -12.31
CA LYS A 211 23.18 17.31 -10.92
C LYS A 211 23.00 16.18 -9.93
N TYR A 212 22.05 15.27 -10.16
CA TYR A 212 21.83 14.11 -9.29
C TYR A 212 22.99 13.11 -9.34
N GLU A 213 23.59 12.90 -10.51
CA GLU A 213 24.82 12.09 -10.65
C GLU A 213 25.98 12.65 -9.81
N ALA A 214 26.17 13.97 -9.85
CA ALA A 214 27.20 14.64 -9.08
C ALA A 214 26.90 14.61 -7.56
N HIS A 215 25.64 14.81 -7.17
CA HIS A 215 25.21 14.82 -5.78
C HIS A 215 25.39 13.44 -5.11
N HIS A 216 24.97 12.37 -5.80
CA HIS A 216 25.01 11.01 -5.26
C HIS A 216 26.32 10.26 -5.56
N ASP A 217 27.19 10.81 -6.42
CA ASP A 217 28.37 10.12 -6.99
C ASP A 217 28.02 8.75 -7.63
N VAL A 218 26.95 8.77 -8.43
CA VAL A 218 26.43 7.62 -9.18
C VAL A 218 26.28 7.98 -10.67
N LYS A 219 25.97 6.99 -11.50
CA LYS A 219 25.55 7.19 -12.90
C LYS A 219 24.17 6.61 -13.11
N TYR A 220 23.23 7.36 -13.67
CA TYR A 220 21.95 6.78 -14.07
C TYR A 220 22.09 6.16 -15.46
N THR A 221 21.33 5.12 -15.78
CA THR A 221 21.17 4.67 -17.17
C THR A 221 19.96 5.34 -17.80
N ASP A 222 19.91 5.42 -19.13
CA ASP A 222 18.75 6.00 -19.84
C ASP A 222 17.48 5.19 -19.55
N ALA A 223 17.62 3.85 -19.49
CA ALA A 223 16.56 2.95 -19.08
C ALA A 223 16.04 3.24 -17.66
N ALA A 224 16.90 3.67 -16.73
CA ALA A 224 16.46 4.06 -15.38
C ALA A 224 15.60 5.33 -15.40
N LEU A 225 15.96 6.34 -16.20
CA LEU A 225 15.18 7.58 -16.31
C LEU A 225 13.81 7.31 -16.94
N VAL A 226 13.78 6.54 -18.03
CA VAL A 226 12.55 6.10 -18.70
C VAL A 226 11.67 5.30 -17.73
N ALA A 227 12.25 4.36 -16.98
CA ALA A 227 11.54 3.59 -15.98
C ALA A 227 10.98 4.46 -14.84
N ALA A 228 11.75 5.45 -14.36
CA ALA A 228 11.29 6.36 -13.32
C ALA A 228 10.04 7.13 -13.75
N VAL A 229 9.98 7.63 -14.98
CA VAL A 229 8.78 8.31 -15.50
C VAL A 229 7.61 7.35 -15.67
N HIS A 230 7.79 6.23 -16.39
CA HIS A 230 6.69 5.31 -16.66
C HIS A 230 6.11 4.68 -15.38
N LEU A 231 6.98 4.19 -14.50
CA LEU A 231 6.55 3.50 -13.30
C LEU A 231 5.99 4.48 -12.25
N SER A 232 6.54 5.70 -12.10
CA SER A 232 5.89 6.71 -11.24
C SER A 232 4.52 7.11 -11.77
N ASN A 233 4.38 7.27 -13.09
CA ASN A 233 3.10 7.60 -13.70
C ASN A 233 2.06 6.49 -13.47
N GLN A 234 2.48 5.24 -13.48
CA GLN A 234 1.60 4.09 -13.29
C GLN A 234 1.23 3.81 -11.83
N TYR A 235 2.19 3.97 -10.90
CA TYR A 235 2.03 3.49 -9.51
C TYR A 235 1.92 4.61 -8.47
N ILE A 236 2.27 5.85 -8.80
CA ILE A 236 2.20 7.02 -7.91
C ILE A 236 1.20 8.03 -8.49
N SER A 237 -0.02 8.00 -7.93
CA SER A 237 -1.18 8.75 -8.46
C SER A 237 -1.51 10.03 -7.71
N ASP A 238 -0.99 10.20 -6.50
CA ASP A 238 -1.19 11.37 -5.63
C ASP A 238 -0.24 12.54 -5.96
N LEU A 239 0.81 12.26 -6.72
CA LEU A 239 1.79 13.22 -7.21
C LEU A 239 1.77 13.35 -8.73
N PHE A 240 2.31 14.46 -9.23
CA PHE A 240 2.33 14.81 -10.64
C PHE A 240 3.76 14.75 -11.20
N LEU A 241 3.89 14.45 -12.49
CA LEU A 241 5.14 14.62 -13.22
C LEU A 241 5.51 16.11 -13.32
N PRO A 242 6.82 16.43 -13.40
CA PRO A 242 7.96 15.52 -13.35
C PRO A 242 8.42 15.18 -11.92
N ASP A 243 7.91 15.87 -10.89
CA ASP A 243 8.39 15.77 -9.49
C ASP A 243 8.44 14.34 -8.95
N LYS A 244 7.36 13.56 -9.14
CA LYS A 244 7.36 12.16 -8.69
C LYS A 244 8.45 11.29 -9.32
N ALA A 245 8.83 11.56 -10.57
CA ALA A 245 9.90 10.83 -11.24
C ALA A 245 11.29 11.30 -10.78
N ILE A 246 11.44 12.61 -10.50
CA ILE A 246 12.65 13.18 -9.91
C ILE A 246 12.90 12.58 -8.52
N ASN A 247 11.86 12.52 -7.69
CA ASN A 247 11.95 11.92 -6.35
C ASN A 247 12.39 10.45 -6.42
N LEU A 248 11.96 9.69 -7.44
CA LEU A 248 12.39 8.30 -7.62
C LEU A 248 13.87 8.17 -7.98
N ILE A 249 14.38 9.00 -8.90
CA ILE A 249 15.80 8.93 -9.24
C ILE A 249 16.68 9.42 -8.08
N ASP A 250 16.19 10.38 -7.29
CA ASP A 250 16.87 10.88 -6.11
C ASP A 250 17.01 9.78 -5.04
N GLU A 251 15.89 9.14 -4.68
CA GLU A 251 15.85 8.02 -3.72
C GLU A 251 16.68 6.82 -4.21
N ALA A 252 16.61 6.48 -5.50
CA ALA A 252 17.42 5.41 -6.07
C ALA A 252 18.92 5.74 -6.03
N GLY A 253 19.30 6.99 -6.32
CA GLY A 253 20.67 7.48 -6.21
C GLY A 253 21.20 7.37 -4.78
N ALA A 254 20.42 7.86 -3.81
CA ALA A 254 20.76 7.79 -2.39
C ALA A 254 20.89 6.34 -1.91
N ARG A 255 19.97 5.45 -2.31
CA ARG A 255 20.01 4.03 -1.96
C ARG A 255 21.29 3.34 -2.48
N VAL A 256 21.59 3.53 -3.76
CA VAL A 256 22.79 2.97 -4.40
C VAL A 256 24.06 3.54 -3.75
N GLN A 257 24.07 4.82 -3.41
CA GLN A 257 25.16 5.46 -2.68
C GLN A 257 25.37 4.85 -1.28
N LEU A 258 24.31 4.55 -0.53
CA LEU A 258 24.42 3.92 0.80
C LEU A 258 25.03 2.51 0.73
N HIS A 259 24.66 1.71 -0.27
CA HIS A 259 25.23 0.36 -0.48
C HIS A 259 26.73 0.37 -0.82
N ARG A 260 27.28 1.51 -1.27
CA ARG A 260 28.72 1.72 -1.47
C ARG A 260 29.54 1.62 -0.19
N VAL A 261 29.00 2.07 0.94
CA VAL A 261 29.73 2.04 2.23
C VAL A 261 30.12 0.61 2.62
N GLN A 262 29.40 -0.39 2.09
CA GLN A 262 29.63 -1.80 2.37
C GLN A 262 30.51 -2.52 1.33
N SER A 263 30.82 -1.91 0.19
CA SER A 263 31.57 -2.56 -0.91
C SER A 263 32.62 -1.63 -1.53
N THR A 264 33.90 -1.99 -1.35
CA THR A 264 35.04 -1.19 -1.81
C THR A 264 35.21 -1.26 -3.34
N SER A 265 34.99 -0.12 -4.00
CA SER A 265 35.39 0.26 -5.37
C SER A 265 34.47 -0.08 -6.57
N LYS A 266 33.66 0.92 -6.96
CA LYS A 266 33.37 1.42 -8.33
C LYS A 266 32.30 2.53 -8.23
N LYS A 267 32.25 3.46 -9.20
CA LYS A 267 31.06 4.32 -9.37
C LYS A 267 29.87 3.41 -9.62
N GLN A 268 28.87 3.47 -8.76
CA GLN A 268 27.70 2.62 -8.91
C GLN A 268 26.77 3.21 -9.97
N VAL A 269 26.16 2.32 -10.74
CA VAL A 269 25.25 2.66 -11.83
C VAL A 269 23.85 2.35 -11.34
N VAL A 270 22.97 3.36 -11.33
CA VAL A 270 21.54 3.21 -11.07
C VAL A 270 20.89 2.68 -12.34
N THR A 271 20.23 1.54 -12.21
CA THR A 271 19.58 0.81 -13.29
C THR A 271 18.05 0.84 -13.16
N GLU A 272 17.35 0.34 -14.17
CA GLU A 272 15.89 0.14 -14.11
C GLU A 272 15.46 -0.69 -12.89
N GLU A 273 16.26 -1.70 -12.50
CA GLU A 273 15.92 -2.55 -11.35
C GLU A 273 15.96 -1.78 -10.03
N ASP A 274 16.90 -0.84 -9.88
CA ASP A 274 16.99 0.01 -8.69
C ASP A 274 15.73 0.89 -8.55
N ILE A 275 15.21 1.41 -9.67
CA ILE A 275 13.95 2.17 -9.69
C ILE A 275 12.77 1.28 -9.29
N ARG A 276 12.69 0.05 -9.80
CA ARG A 276 11.62 -0.90 -9.44
C ARG A 276 11.64 -1.22 -7.95
N VAL A 277 12.82 -1.42 -7.37
CA VAL A 277 12.99 -1.68 -5.93
C VAL A 277 12.54 -0.49 -5.09
N VAL A 278 12.88 0.74 -5.50
CA VAL A 278 12.44 1.96 -4.81
C VAL A 278 10.92 2.09 -4.84
N ILE A 279 10.30 1.97 -6.02
CA ILE A 279 8.83 2.03 -6.13
C ILE A 279 8.16 0.90 -5.34
N SER A 280 8.71 -0.30 -5.39
CA SER A 280 8.20 -1.43 -4.61
C SER A 280 8.25 -1.17 -3.12
N THR A 281 9.29 -0.46 -2.64
CA THR A 281 9.42 -0.09 -1.23
C THR A 281 8.45 1.03 -0.86
N MET A 282 8.31 2.04 -1.72
CA MET A 282 7.43 3.20 -1.48
C MET A 282 5.94 2.83 -1.54
N THR A 283 5.55 2.02 -2.52
CA THR A 283 4.14 1.67 -2.78
C THR A 283 3.73 0.37 -2.10
N GLY A 284 4.69 -0.47 -1.71
CA GLY A 284 4.43 -1.85 -1.27
C GLY A 284 4.02 -2.81 -2.39
N ILE A 285 3.94 -2.35 -3.64
CA ILE A 285 3.60 -3.18 -4.80
C ILE A 285 4.88 -3.86 -5.29
N PRO A 286 5.00 -5.20 -5.26
CA PRO A 286 6.20 -5.87 -5.71
C PRO A 286 6.35 -5.71 -7.23
N LEU A 287 7.45 -5.10 -7.69
CA LEU A 287 7.74 -4.89 -9.13
C LEU A 287 8.89 -5.76 -9.65
N ASP A 288 9.60 -6.41 -8.75
CA ASP A 288 10.71 -7.30 -9.08
C ASP A 288 10.22 -8.52 -9.86
N LYS A 289 11.13 -9.12 -10.63
CA LYS A 289 10.88 -10.43 -11.25
C LYS A 289 10.44 -11.40 -10.16
N VAL A 290 9.39 -12.17 -10.44
CA VAL A 290 8.83 -13.13 -9.49
C VAL A 290 9.95 -14.03 -8.97
N ALA A 291 10.35 -13.83 -7.71
CA ALA A 291 11.42 -14.60 -7.11
C ALA A 291 11.04 -16.08 -7.11
N ASP A 292 12.01 -17.00 -7.13
CA ASP A 292 11.71 -18.45 -7.19
C ASP A 292 10.73 -18.87 -6.07
N LYS A 293 10.89 -18.32 -4.87
CA LYS A 293 9.97 -18.54 -3.74
C LYS A 293 8.54 -18.05 -4.02
N GLU A 294 8.40 -16.89 -4.64
CA GLU A 294 7.09 -16.32 -4.99
C GLU A 294 6.45 -17.10 -6.14
N SER A 295 7.25 -17.51 -7.13
CA SER A 295 6.81 -18.34 -8.25
C SER A 295 6.28 -19.68 -7.74
N HIS A 296 7.02 -20.34 -6.84
CA HIS A 296 6.56 -21.56 -6.18
C HIS A 296 5.27 -21.35 -5.39
N ARG A 297 5.13 -20.21 -4.70
CA ARG A 297 3.91 -19.87 -3.95
C ARG A 297 2.70 -19.69 -4.88
N LEU A 298 2.87 -18.96 -5.98
CA LEU A 298 1.81 -18.68 -6.95
C LEU A 298 1.38 -19.91 -7.75
N LEU A 299 2.34 -20.79 -8.08
CA LEU A 299 2.06 -22.07 -8.73
C LEU A 299 1.33 -23.05 -7.80
N ASN A 300 1.53 -22.93 -6.48
CA ASN A 300 0.86 -23.75 -5.46
C ASN A 300 -0.27 -23.00 -4.74
N MET A 301 -0.75 -21.89 -5.29
CA MET A 301 -1.68 -20.98 -4.62
C MET A 301 -3.00 -21.67 -4.25
N GLU A 302 -3.52 -22.53 -5.11
CA GLU A 302 -4.70 -23.35 -4.84
C GLU A 302 -4.49 -24.24 -3.61
N ALA A 303 -3.33 -24.90 -3.51
CA ALA A 303 -3.00 -25.77 -2.39
C ALA A 303 -2.80 -24.98 -1.08
N GLU A 304 -2.28 -23.75 -1.14
CA GLU A 304 -2.21 -22.85 0.02
C GLU A 304 -3.60 -22.37 0.45
N LEU A 305 -4.45 -21.95 -0.49
CA LEU A 305 -5.81 -21.50 -0.19
C LEU A 305 -6.69 -22.63 0.36
N LEU A 306 -6.51 -23.86 -0.12
CA LEU A 306 -7.19 -25.07 0.40
C LEU A 306 -6.91 -25.33 1.89
N GLN A 307 -5.81 -24.81 2.44
CA GLN A 307 -5.54 -24.91 3.89
C GLN A 307 -6.49 -24.05 4.73
N TYR A 308 -7.06 -23.00 4.12
CA TYR A 308 -7.99 -22.07 4.77
C TYR A 308 -9.44 -22.38 4.41
N ILE A 309 -9.69 -22.89 3.20
CA ILE A 309 -11.03 -23.10 2.66
C ILE A 309 -11.21 -24.54 2.23
N VAL A 310 -12.17 -25.21 2.85
CA VAL A 310 -12.54 -26.57 2.49
C VAL A 310 -13.65 -26.53 1.43
N GLY A 311 -13.38 -27.14 0.28
CA GLY A 311 -14.28 -27.12 -0.89
C GLY A 311 -14.08 -25.87 -1.77
N GLN A 312 -15.05 -25.58 -2.64
CA GLN A 312 -15.03 -24.45 -3.57
C GLN A 312 -13.85 -24.45 -4.55
N GLU A 313 -13.47 -25.63 -5.06
CA GLU A 313 -12.30 -25.81 -5.94
C GLU A 313 -12.33 -24.85 -7.15
N GLU A 314 -13.51 -24.63 -7.74
CA GLU A 314 -13.72 -23.66 -8.83
C GLU A 314 -13.41 -22.21 -8.41
N ALA A 315 -13.82 -21.80 -7.20
CA ALA A 315 -13.52 -20.48 -6.64
C ALA A 315 -12.01 -20.27 -6.44
N LEU A 316 -11.34 -21.30 -5.91
CA LEU A 316 -9.92 -21.25 -5.62
C LEU A 316 -9.09 -21.19 -6.91
N GLU A 317 -9.48 -21.97 -7.92
CA GLU A 317 -8.83 -21.97 -9.23
C GLU A 317 -9.02 -20.62 -9.94
N ALA A 318 -10.23 -20.07 -9.95
CA ALA A 318 -10.53 -18.76 -10.53
C ALA A 318 -9.67 -17.64 -9.93
N VAL A 319 -9.65 -17.55 -8.59
CA VAL A 319 -8.86 -16.55 -7.85
C VAL A 319 -7.37 -16.71 -8.12
N SER A 320 -6.86 -17.95 -8.08
CA SER A 320 -5.43 -18.23 -8.29
C SER A 320 -4.99 -17.91 -9.72
N ARG A 321 -5.83 -18.24 -10.71
CA ARG A 321 -5.58 -17.96 -12.13
C ARG A 321 -5.53 -16.45 -12.41
N ALA A 322 -6.51 -15.68 -11.94
CA ALA A 322 -6.55 -14.23 -12.12
C ALA A 322 -5.34 -13.55 -11.44
N THR A 323 -5.01 -13.98 -10.23
CA THR A 323 -3.86 -13.46 -9.48
C THR A 323 -2.54 -13.73 -10.19
N ARG A 324 -2.34 -14.95 -10.72
CA ARG A 324 -1.16 -15.29 -11.52
C ARG A 324 -1.05 -14.44 -12.79
N ARG A 325 -2.14 -14.28 -13.56
CA ARG A 325 -2.17 -13.45 -14.77
C ARG A 325 -1.73 -12.01 -14.48
N ALA A 326 -2.29 -11.44 -13.41
CA ALA A 326 -1.95 -10.10 -12.97
C ALA A 326 -0.48 -9.96 -12.59
N ARG A 327 0.09 -10.98 -11.91
CA ARG A 327 1.49 -10.98 -11.49
C ARG A 327 2.47 -11.06 -12.66
N VAL A 328 2.15 -11.81 -13.70
CA VAL A 328 2.99 -11.91 -14.91
C VAL A 328 2.79 -10.74 -15.89
N GLY A 329 2.03 -9.71 -15.50
CA GLY A 329 1.80 -8.50 -16.31
C GLY A 329 0.78 -8.68 -17.43
N ILE A 330 0.05 -9.80 -17.46
CA ILE A 330 -1.04 -10.04 -18.43
C ILE A 330 -2.33 -9.46 -17.84
N ARG A 331 -2.40 -8.13 -17.74
CA ARG A 331 -3.61 -7.39 -17.33
C ARG A 331 -3.63 -5.97 -17.89
N ASP A 332 -4.81 -5.36 -17.85
CA ASP A 332 -4.97 -3.93 -18.09
C ASP A 332 -4.39 -3.13 -16.90
N PRO A 333 -3.42 -2.23 -17.12
CA PRO A 333 -2.82 -1.42 -16.05
C PRO A 333 -3.83 -0.43 -15.43
N ASN A 334 -4.92 -0.08 -16.13
CA ASN A 334 -5.95 0.84 -15.64
C ASN A 334 -7.05 0.14 -14.82
N LYS A 335 -6.90 -1.16 -14.54
CA LYS A 335 -7.87 -1.95 -13.78
C LYS A 335 -7.25 -2.54 -12.51
N PRO A 336 -8.08 -2.95 -11.52
CA PRO A 336 -7.61 -3.74 -10.38
C PRO A 336 -6.83 -4.99 -10.82
N ILE A 337 -6.03 -5.56 -9.89
CA ILE A 337 -5.28 -6.80 -10.13
C ILE A 337 -6.24 -7.93 -10.56
N ALA A 338 -7.34 -8.07 -9.82
CA ALA A 338 -8.46 -8.92 -10.15
C ALA A 338 -9.72 -8.34 -9.49
N SER A 339 -10.88 -8.60 -10.08
CA SER A 339 -12.19 -8.22 -9.53
C SER A 339 -13.07 -9.46 -9.51
N PHE A 340 -13.62 -9.78 -8.35
CA PHE A 340 -14.43 -10.98 -8.15
C PHE A 340 -15.80 -10.63 -7.58
N LEU A 341 -16.83 -11.31 -8.07
CA LEU A 341 -18.16 -11.30 -7.47
C LEU A 341 -18.47 -12.68 -6.90
N PHE A 342 -18.43 -12.79 -5.57
CA PHE A 342 -18.75 -14.06 -4.89
C PHE A 342 -20.25 -14.18 -4.61
N THR A 343 -20.94 -15.02 -5.38
CA THR A 343 -22.37 -15.31 -5.18
C THR A 343 -22.54 -16.59 -4.36
N GLY A 344 -23.72 -16.76 -3.76
CA GLY A 344 -24.03 -17.89 -2.90
C GLY A 344 -24.53 -17.53 -1.50
N PRO A 345 -24.93 -18.52 -0.70
CA PRO A 345 -25.58 -18.31 0.59
C PRO A 345 -24.62 -17.85 1.70
N THR A 346 -25.17 -17.38 2.82
CA THR A 346 -24.35 -16.88 3.94
C THR A 346 -23.57 -18.00 4.63
N GLY A 347 -22.32 -17.71 5.01
CA GLY A 347 -21.50 -18.63 5.83
C GLY A 347 -20.80 -19.76 5.07
N VAL A 348 -20.75 -19.72 3.73
CA VAL A 348 -20.07 -20.71 2.88
C VAL A 348 -18.58 -20.44 2.61
N GLY A 349 -18.05 -19.31 3.09
CA GLY A 349 -16.61 -18.99 3.01
C GLY A 349 -16.22 -17.81 2.13
N LYS A 350 -17.16 -17.03 1.58
CA LYS A 350 -16.87 -15.86 0.73
C LYS A 350 -15.89 -14.85 1.36
N THR A 351 -16.25 -14.36 2.55
CA THR A 351 -15.42 -13.43 3.34
C THR A 351 -14.10 -14.07 3.78
N GLU A 352 -14.08 -15.39 3.98
CA GLU A 352 -12.88 -16.12 4.40
C GLU A 352 -11.90 -16.27 3.23
N LEU A 353 -12.40 -16.43 1.99
CA LEU A 353 -11.55 -16.46 0.78
C LEU A 353 -10.80 -15.15 0.59
N ALA A 354 -11.46 -14.01 0.79
CA ALA A 354 -10.79 -12.72 0.72
C ALA A 354 -9.67 -12.58 1.76
N LYS A 355 -9.87 -13.07 3.00
CA LYS A 355 -8.84 -13.05 4.05
C LYS A 355 -7.70 -14.04 3.79
N ALA A 356 -8.03 -15.23 3.29
CA ALA A 356 -7.04 -16.23 2.89
C ALA A 356 -6.18 -15.69 1.74
N LEU A 357 -6.80 -15.04 0.75
CA LEU A 357 -6.12 -14.35 -0.34
C LEU A 357 -5.18 -13.25 0.17
N ALA A 358 -5.62 -12.44 1.14
CA ALA A 358 -4.77 -11.43 1.78
C ALA A 358 -3.49 -12.06 2.39
N ALA A 359 -3.65 -13.17 3.12
CA ALA A 359 -2.52 -13.89 3.71
C ALA A 359 -1.62 -14.57 2.67
N VAL A 360 -2.21 -15.23 1.67
CA VAL A 360 -1.51 -16.05 0.67
C VAL A 360 -0.85 -15.19 -0.41
N TYR A 361 -1.45 -14.10 -0.84
CA TYR A 361 -0.87 -13.27 -1.89
C TYR A 361 -0.03 -12.12 -1.32
N PHE A 362 -0.56 -11.40 -0.33
CA PHE A 362 0.10 -10.21 0.22
C PHE A 362 0.95 -10.50 1.46
N GLY A 363 0.95 -11.75 1.96
CA GLY A 363 1.74 -12.15 3.13
C GLY A 363 1.19 -11.68 4.48
N SER A 364 0.05 -10.98 4.50
CA SER A 364 -0.56 -10.49 5.74
C SER A 364 -2.08 -10.62 5.71
N LYS A 365 -2.65 -11.19 6.79
CA LYS A 365 -4.12 -11.21 7.01
C LYS A 365 -4.72 -9.82 7.20
N GLU A 366 -3.89 -8.82 7.49
CA GLU A 366 -4.28 -7.41 7.69
C GLU A 366 -4.23 -6.60 6.39
N ALA A 367 -3.74 -7.16 5.28
CA ALA A 367 -3.77 -6.56 3.95
C ALA A 367 -5.18 -6.67 3.32
N ILE A 368 -6.19 -6.33 4.11
CA ILE A 368 -7.60 -6.32 3.72
C ILE A 368 -8.29 -5.06 4.24
N VAL A 369 -8.93 -4.33 3.34
CA VAL A 369 -9.85 -3.23 3.63
C VAL A 369 -11.25 -3.81 3.52
N ARG A 370 -11.87 -4.10 4.67
CA ARG A 370 -13.24 -4.61 4.72
C ARG A 370 -14.21 -3.45 4.85
N ILE A 371 -15.20 -3.41 3.95
CA ILE A 371 -16.27 -2.42 3.95
C ILE A 371 -17.60 -3.17 4.04
N ASP A 372 -18.34 -2.94 5.13
CA ASP A 372 -19.66 -3.52 5.34
C ASP A 372 -20.69 -2.70 4.57
N MET A 373 -21.26 -3.28 3.51
CA MET A 373 -22.22 -2.60 2.65
C MET A 373 -23.59 -2.40 3.31
N SER A 374 -23.86 -3.04 4.45
CA SER A 374 -25.03 -2.75 5.28
C SER A 374 -25.01 -1.33 5.86
N GLU A 375 -23.83 -0.72 6.04
CA GLU A 375 -23.73 0.69 6.46
C GLU A 375 -24.10 1.67 5.34
N TYR A 376 -24.28 1.17 4.11
CA TYR A 376 -24.45 1.95 2.89
C TYR A 376 -25.83 1.77 2.24
N MET A 377 -26.84 1.37 3.02
CA MET A 377 -28.21 1.14 2.55
C MET A 377 -28.92 2.44 2.11
N GLU A 378 -28.52 3.58 2.67
CA GLU A 378 -29.20 4.86 2.46
C GLU A 378 -28.50 5.74 1.42
N LYS A 379 -29.25 6.54 0.67
CA LYS A 379 -28.70 7.37 -0.42
C LYS A 379 -27.56 8.30 0.00
N HIS A 380 -27.61 8.86 1.21
CA HIS A 380 -26.60 9.82 1.68
C HIS A 380 -25.31 9.14 2.17
N SER A 381 -25.27 7.80 2.26
CA SER A 381 -24.07 7.06 2.66
C SER A 381 -23.00 7.04 1.57
N VAL A 382 -23.33 7.37 0.31
CA VAL A 382 -22.39 7.43 -0.83
C VAL A 382 -21.19 8.33 -0.51
N SER A 383 -21.43 9.47 0.14
CA SER A 383 -20.36 10.41 0.51
C SER A 383 -19.44 9.87 1.60
N LYS A 384 -19.92 8.96 2.46
CA LYS A 384 -19.05 8.29 3.45
C LYS A 384 -18.06 7.34 2.77
N LEU A 385 -18.45 6.69 1.68
CA LEU A 385 -17.60 5.72 0.98
C LEU A 385 -16.55 6.42 0.12
N PHE A 386 -16.98 7.39 -0.69
CA PHE A 386 -16.15 8.02 -1.72
C PHE A 386 -15.63 9.41 -1.36
N GLY A 387 -16.24 10.05 -0.35
CA GLY A 387 -16.00 11.44 0.02
C GLY A 387 -17.17 12.33 -0.37
N SER A 388 -17.31 13.45 0.34
CA SER A 388 -18.27 14.50 -0.01
C SER A 388 -17.90 15.15 -1.36
N PRO A 389 -18.85 15.69 -2.14
CA PRO A 389 -18.54 16.52 -3.31
C PRO A 389 -17.83 17.83 -2.93
N PRO A 390 -17.15 18.50 -3.89
CA PRO A 390 -16.60 19.85 -3.68
C PRO A 390 -17.68 20.79 -3.14
N ASP A 391 -17.29 21.69 -2.22
CA ASP A 391 -18.16 22.65 -1.50
C ASP A 391 -19.07 22.07 -0.39
N TYR A 392 -18.98 20.78 -0.07
CA TYR A 392 -19.69 20.17 1.06
C TYR A 392 -18.78 19.95 2.28
N ILE A 393 -19.38 19.94 3.48
CA ILE A 393 -18.67 19.61 4.73
C ILE A 393 -18.08 18.20 4.61
N GLY A 394 -16.79 18.06 4.93
CA GLY A 394 -16.04 16.80 4.82
C GLY A 394 -15.52 16.49 3.42
N TYR A 395 -15.48 17.47 2.49
CA TYR A 395 -14.78 17.31 1.21
C TYR A 395 -13.31 16.95 1.40
N ASP A 396 -12.64 17.65 2.33
CA ASP A 396 -11.21 17.46 2.61
C ASP A 396 -10.91 16.17 3.41
N ASP A 397 -11.92 15.56 4.04
CA ASP A 397 -11.77 14.37 4.88
C ASP A 397 -11.66 13.06 4.07
N GLY A 398 -11.99 13.11 2.78
CA GLY A 398 -12.05 11.94 1.91
C GLY A 398 -13.16 10.95 2.28
N GLY A 399 -13.19 9.79 1.61
CA GLY A 399 -14.12 8.70 1.87
C GLY A 399 -13.40 7.49 2.47
N GLN A 400 -14.14 6.60 3.14
CA GLN A 400 -13.57 5.41 3.76
C GLN A 400 -12.76 4.56 2.76
N LEU A 401 -13.25 4.42 1.52
CA LEU A 401 -12.58 3.65 0.48
C LEU A 401 -11.43 4.42 -0.17
N THR A 402 -11.64 5.71 -0.47
CA THR A 402 -10.62 6.54 -1.13
C THR A 402 -9.41 6.77 -0.23
N GLU A 403 -9.63 6.98 1.08
CA GLU A 403 -8.55 7.08 2.06
C GLU A 403 -7.86 5.74 2.33
N ALA A 404 -8.62 4.64 2.36
CA ALA A 404 -8.01 3.31 2.52
C ALA A 404 -7.10 2.95 1.33
N GLY A 405 -7.53 3.27 0.11
CA GLY A 405 -6.74 3.08 -1.11
C GLY A 405 -5.48 3.96 -1.14
N ARG A 406 -5.56 5.21 -0.67
CA ARG A 406 -4.39 6.09 -0.53
C ARG A 406 -3.37 5.55 0.46
N ARG A 407 -3.83 5.01 1.61
CA ARG A 407 -2.93 4.50 2.66
C ARG A 407 -2.25 3.18 2.30
N ARG A 408 -2.94 2.31 1.55
CA ARG A 408 -2.44 0.99 1.15
C ARG A 408 -2.88 0.66 -0.26
N THR A 409 -2.01 0.90 -1.23
CA THR A 409 -2.27 0.65 -2.66
C THR A 409 -2.21 -0.85 -3.01
N HIS A 410 -1.44 -1.65 -2.26
CA HIS A 410 -1.36 -3.11 -2.40
C HIS A 410 -2.18 -3.84 -1.32
N THR A 411 -3.49 -3.95 -1.52
CA THR A 411 -4.41 -4.55 -0.53
C THR A 411 -5.58 -5.28 -1.20
N VAL A 412 -6.26 -6.17 -0.47
CA VAL A 412 -7.57 -6.70 -0.84
C VAL A 412 -8.65 -5.72 -0.40
N VAL A 413 -9.53 -5.29 -1.29
CA VAL A 413 -10.75 -4.55 -0.92
C VAL A 413 -11.92 -5.52 -0.91
N LEU A 414 -12.57 -5.68 0.24
CA LEU A 414 -13.71 -6.57 0.42
C LEU A 414 -14.97 -5.75 0.68
N PHE A 415 -15.89 -5.77 -0.29
CA PHE A 415 -17.26 -5.27 -0.14
C PHE A 415 -18.15 -6.42 0.37
N ASP A 416 -18.42 -6.44 1.68
CA ASP A 416 -19.23 -7.49 2.30
C ASP A 416 -20.72 -7.15 2.16
N GLU A 417 -21.56 -8.12 1.80
CA GLU A 417 -23.02 -7.95 1.62
C GLU A 417 -23.41 -6.85 0.62
N ILE A 418 -22.71 -6.75 -0.51
CA ILE A 418 -22.91 -5.71 -1.56
C ILE A 418 -24.35 -5.60 -2.06
N GLU A 419 -25.12 -6.68 -2.00
CA GLU A 419 -26.55 -6.69 -2.34
C GLU A 419 -27.42 -5.80 -1.44
N LYS A 420 -26.93 -5.43 -0.25
CA LYS A 420 -27.63 -4.54 0.69
C LYS A 420 -27.33 -3.06 0.45
N ALA A 421 -26.27 -2.74 -0.31
CA ALA A 421 -25.93 -1.35 -0.58
C ALA A 421 -27.04 -0.63 -1.35
N TYR A 422 -27.14 0.68 -1.16
CA TYR A 422 -27.96 1.52 -2.03
C TYR A 422 -27.52 1.37 -3.49
N GLN A 423 -28.47 1.37 -4.42
CA GLN A 423 -28.20 1.09 -5.83
C GLN A 423 -27.10 1.99 -6.42
N ASP A 424 -27.04 3.27 -6.07
CA ASP A 424 -26.00 4.18 -6.57
C ASP A 424 -24.60 3.85 -6.01
N VAL A 425 -24.51 3.33 -4.79
CA VAL A 425 -23.24 2.85 -4.21
C VAL A 425 -22.80 1.60 -4.98
N SER A 426 -23.71 0.63 -5.16
CA SER A 426 -23.43 -0.60 -5.90
C SER A 426 -23.05 -0.32 -7.36
N ASN A 427 -23.75 0.61 -8.02
CA ASN A 427 -23.46 1.05 -9.38
C ASN A 427 -22.09 1.73 -9.48
N ARG A 428 -21.74 2.62 -8.54
CA ARG A 428 -20.44 3.30 -8.52
C ARG A 428 -19.30 2.34 -8.24
N VAL A 429 -19.44 1.44 -7.27
CA VAL A 429 -18.45 0.37 -7.04
C VAL A 429 -18.31 -0.49 -8.31
N SER A 430 -19.41 -0.81 -8.98
CA SER A 430 -19.34 -1.57 -10.23
C SER A 430 -18.72 -0.77 -11.38
N SER A 431 -19.00 0.54 -11.52
CA SER A 431 -18.51 1.37 -12.64
C SER A 431 -17.08 1.84 -12.46
N ASP A 432 -16.73 2.30 -11.26
CA ASP A 432 -15.43 2.91 -10.97
C ASP A 432 -14.34 1.85 -10.87
N PHE A 433 -14.70 0.63 -10.42
CA PHE A 433 -13.85 -0.56 -10.53
C PHE A 433 -14.05 -1.33 -11.85
N ARG A 434 -14.88 -0.82 -12.76
CA ARG A 434 -15.29 -1.43 -14.05
C ARG A 434 -15.47 -2.96 -13.98
N LEU A 435 -16.53 -3.40 -13.30
CA LEU A 435 -17.41 -4.43 -13.86
C LEU A 435 -18.06 -3.81 -15.10
N CYS A 436 -17.41 -3.91 -16.26
CA CYS A 436 -18.00 -3.45 -17.50
C CYS A 436 -19.29 -4.24 -17.78
N SER A 437 -20.40 -3.52 -17.87
CA SER A 437 -21.65 -3.99 -18.44
C SER A 437 -21.48 -4.29 -19.93
N LEU A 438 -21.03 -5.52 -20.20
CA LEU A 438 -21.33 -6.39 -21.33
C LEU A 438 -20.51 -7.66 -21.07
N ILE A 439 -21.13 -8.62 -20.38
CA ILE A 439 -20.68 -10.00 -20.09
C ILE A 439 -19.21 -10.26 -20.45
N VAL A 440 -18.30 -10.15 -19.48
CA VAL A 440 -17.16 -11.07 -19.36
C VAL A 440 -16.87 -11.28 -17.87
N GLN A 441 -17.18 -12.50 -17.44
CA GLN A 441 -16.66 -13.18 -16.27
C GLN A 441 -15.15 -12.93 -16.11
N GLU A 442 -14.72 -12.39 -14.98
CA GLU A 442 -13.69 -13.12 -14.22
C GLU A 442 -14.43 -13.83 -13.09
N ASP A 443 -15.10 -14.90 -13.53
CA ASP A 443 -15.88 -15.89 -12.80
C ASP A 443 -16.91 -15.34 -11.81
N GLU A 444 -18.19 -15.38 -12.18
CA GLU A 444 -19.25 -15.44 -11.16
C GLU A 444 -19.05 -16.75 -10.42
N ILE A 445 -18.41 -16.65 -9.26
CA ILE A 445 -18.08 -17.81 -8.46
C ILE A 445 -19.27 -18.09 -7.56
N SER A 446 -20.08 -19.05 -7.98
CA SER A 446 -21.13 -19.60 -7.13
C SER A 446 -20.49 -20.46 -6.05
N PHE A 447 -20.56 -20.00 -4.81
CA PHE A 447 -20.21 -20.84 -3.67
C PHE A 447 -21.33 -21.85 -3.46
N ASN A 448 -21.03 -23.11 -3.76
CA ASN A 448 -21.96 -24.20 -3.50
C ASN A 448 -22.12 -24.44 -2.00
N ASP A 449 -23.24 -25.04 -1.59
CA ASP A 449 -23.40 -25.57 -0.25
C ASP A 449 -22.21 -26.48 0.04
N VAL A 450 -21.39 -26.10 1.04
CA VAL A 450 -20.30 -26.93 1.52
C VAL A 450 -20.94 -28.18 2.13
N LYS A 451 -21.19 -29.21 1.32
CA LYS A 451 -21.24 -30.58 1.80
C LYS A 451 -19.85 -30.81 2.35
N LEU A 452 -19.72 -30.68 3.66
CA LEU A 452 -18.47 -30.76 4.39
C LEU A 452 -17.67 -32.00 3.95
N LYS A 453 -16.71 -31.81 3.03
CA LYS A 453 -15.55 -32.71 2.86
C LYS A 453 -14.68 -32.73 4.15
N VAL A 454 -15.05 -31.99 5.20
CA VAL A 454 -14.59 -32.23 6.58
C VAL A 454 -14.92 -33.67 7.04
N ALA A 455 -15.87 -34.34 6.38
CA ALA A 455 -16.13 -35.76 6.61
C ALA A 455 -14.94 -36.69 6.28
N ASP A 456 -14.05 -36.31 5.36
CA ASP A 456 -13.01 -37.23 4.83
C ASP A 456 -11.57 -36.90 5.27
N GLU A 457 -11.30 -35.73 5.87
CA GLU A 457 -9.95 -35.41 6.39
C GLU A 457 -9.92 -34.95 7.86
N PRO A 458 -10.17 -35.85 8.83
CA PRO A 458 -9.89 -35.61 10.24
C PRO A 458 -8.41 -35.84 10.61
N LYS A 459 -7.46 -35.62 9.69
CA LYS A 459 -6.03 -35.95 9.87
C LYS A 459 -5.13 -34.81 10.36
N LYS A 460 -5.57 -33.55 10.30
CA LYS A 460 -4.84 -32.44 10.94
C LYS A 460 -5.55 -32.05 12.24
N ASN A 461 -4.87 -32.21 13.37
CA ASN A 461 -5.35 -31.74 14.67
C ASN A 461 -5.70 -30.25 14.57
N PHE A 462 -7.00 -29.92 14.66
CA PHE A 462 -7.45 -28.54 14.73
C PHE A 462 -7.13 -27.99 16.12
N THR A 463 -5.98 -27.36 16.27
CA THR A 463 -5.60 -26.69 17.54
C THR A 463 -5.70 -25.18 17.32
N PRO A 464 -6.62 -24.46 18.00
CA PRO A 464 -6.66 -23.00 17.97
C PRO A 464 -5.27 -22.41 18.26
N GLU A 465 -4.82 -21.42 17.47
CA GLU A 465 -3.50 -20.80 17.62
C GLU A 465 -3.25 -20.26 19.05
N ARG A 466 -4.31 -19.81 19.73
CA ARG A 466 -4.29 -19.34 21.12
C ARG A 466 -3.90 -20.43 22.13
N LEU A 467 -4.22 -21.69 21.85
CA LEU A 467 -3.87 -22.83 22.71
C LEU A 467 -2.45 -23.34 22.43
N LYS A 468 -1.97 -23.19 21.17
CA LYS A 468 -0.56 -23.43 20.83
C LYS A 468 0.38 -22.45 21.55
N ALA A 469 -0.03 -21.19 21.72
CA ALA A 469 0.74 -20.18 22.44
C ALA A 469 0.99 -20.53 23.93
N LYS A 470 0.15 -21.39 24.53
CA LYS A 470 0.31 -21.90 25.91
C LYS A 470 1.01 -23.26 25.99
N ASN A 471 1.57 -23.75 24.87
CA ASN A 471 2.26 -25.04 24.78
C ASN A 471 1.39 -26.25 25.22
N ILE A 472 0.06 -26.18 25.02
CA ILE A 472 -0.87 -27.27 25.33
C ILE A 472 -1.14 -28.05 24.05
N ASN A 473 -0.75 -29.32 24.01
CA ASN A 473 -1.01 -30.20 22.87
C ASN A 473 -2.37 -30.88 23.05
N ILE A 474 -3.24 -30.75 22.04
CA ILE A 474 -4.61 -31.26 22.10
C ILE A 474 -4.78 -32.39 21.08
N GLU A 475 -5.21 -33.56 21.56
CA GLU A 475 -5.67 -34.68 20.76
C GLU A 475 -7.19 -34.80 20.88
N MET A 476 -7.88 -35.13 19.79
CA MET A 476 -9.34 -35.32 19.79
C MET A 476 -9.65 -36.74 19.34
N THR A 477 -10.52 -37.43 20.08
CA THR A 477 -11.03 -38.74 19.67
C THR A 477 -12.02 -38.59 18.50
N ASP A 478 -12.20 -39.66 17.72
CA ASP A 478 -13.16 -39.65 16.62
C ASP A 478 -14.60 -39.46 17.10
N ARG A 479 -14.92 -39.89 18.33
CA ARG A 479 -16.21 -39.62 18.99
C ARG A 479 -16.44 -38.14 19.22
N PHE A 480 -15.42 -37.43 19.72
CA PHE A 480 -15.49 -35.99 19.91
C PHE A 480 -15.58 -35.23 18.59
N LYS A 481 -14.81 -35.64 17.57
CA LYS A 481 -14.92 -35.09 16.22
C LYS A 481 -16.32 -35.26 15.63
N LYS A 482 -16.91 -36.46 15.78
CA LYS A 482 -18.28 -36.75 15.32
C LYS A 482 -19.30 -35.86 16.02
N LYS A 483 -19.19 -35.71 17.35
CA LYS A 483 -20.06 -34.83 18.13
C LYS A 483 -19.94 -33.35 17.73
N LEU A 484 -18.73 -32.86 17.49
CA LEU A 484 -18.49 -31.51 16.97
C LEU A 484 -19.18 -31.28 15.63
N ILE A 485 -19.15 -32.28 14.74
CA ILE A 485 -19.81 -32.22 13.44
C ILE A 485 -21.33 -32.25 13.62
N GLU A 486 -21.88 -33.17 14.43
CA GLU A 486 -23.33 -33.28 14.64
C GLU A 486 -23.94 -32.01 15.26
N GLU A 487 -23.30 -31.42 16.28
CA GLU A 487 -23.79 -30.16 16.89
C GLU A 487 -23.44 -28.90 16.08
N GLY A 488 -22.34 -28.94 15.33
CA GLY A 488 -21.88 -27.82 14.52
C GLY A 488 -22.57 -27.70 13.16
N ASN A 489 -23.24 -28.76 12.72
CA ASN A 489 -23.87 -28.85 11.41
C ASN A 489 -25.39 -28.71 11.52
N ASN A 490 -25.84 -27.54 11.99
CA ASN A 490 -27.28 -27.23 12.10
C ASN A 490 -27.79 -26.65 10.76
N ALA A 491 -28.78 -27.29 10.15
CA ALA A 491 -29.24 -27.05 8.78
C ALA A 491 -29.65 -25.59 8.49
N SER A 492 -30.09 -24.85 9.51
CA SER A 492 -30.56 -23.47 9.38
C SER A 492 -29.44 -22.41 9.33
N PHE A 493 -28.21 -22.72 9.80
CA PHE A 493 -27.14 -21.70 9.97
C PHE A 493 -25.74 -22.11 9.46
N ARG A 494 -25.54 -23.33 8.93
CA ARG A 494 -24.31 -23.81 8.21
C ARG A 494 -23.03 -23.72 9.07
N ALA A 495 -21.83 -23.52 8.49
CA ALA A 495 -20.54 -23.59 9.22
C ALA A 495 -20.31 -22.50 10.30
N ARG A 496 -21.18 -21.48 10.41
CA ARG A 496 -21.10 -20.43 11.46
C ARG A 496 -21.31 -21.01 12.88
N PRO A 497 -22.33 -21.86 13.13
CA PRO A 497 -22.45 -22.68 14.32
C PRO A 497 -21.20 -23.46 14.68
N LEU A 498 -20.46 -24.05 13.72
CA LEU A 498 -19.30 -24.88 14.02
C LEU A 498 -18.22 -24.12 14.81
N LYS A 499 -17.93 -22.85 14.47
CA LYS A 499 -16.97 -22.04 15.24
C LYS A 499 -17.45 -21.79 16.68
N ARG A 500 -18.74 -21.54 16.86
CA ARG A 500 -19.36 -21.36 18.18
C ARG A 500 -19.41 -22.66 18.98
N THR A 501 -19.66 -23.79 18.31
CA THR A 501 -19.63 -25.13 18.87
C THR A 501 -18.21 -25.52 19.26
N ILE A 502 -17.18 -25.16 18.48
CA ILE A 502 -15.78 -25.34 18.86
C ILE A 502 -15.46 -24.50 20.09
N VAL A 503 -15.82 -23.22 20.15
CA VAL A 503 -15.59 -22.41 21.36
C VAL A 503 -16.26 -23.05 22.57
N ARG A 504 -17.54 -23.44 22.44
CA ARG A 504 -18.31 -24.04 23.55
C ARG A 504 -17.81 -25.42 23.98
N LEU A 505 -17.58 -26.33 23.04
CA LEU A 505 -17.26 -27.73 23.35
C LEU A 505 -15.76 -27.93 23.58
N LEU A 506 -14.91 -27.15 22.93
CA LEU A 506 -13.46 -27.31 23.04
C LEU A 506 -12.83 -26.22 23.91
N GLU A 507 -13.02 -24.93 23.60
CA GLU A 507 -12.32 -23.86 24.31
C GLU A 507 -12.82 -23.69 25.75
N ASP A 508 -14.13 -23.72 25.99
CA ASP A 508 -14.70 -23.58 27.33
C ASP A 508 -14.30 -24.76 28.23
N ASN A 509 -14.40 -26.00 27.75
CA ASN A 509 -14.00 -27.20 28.51
C ASN A 509 -12.49 -27.23 28.82
N ILE A 510 -11.65 -26.77 27.89
CA ILE A 510 -10.21 -26.62 28.17
C ILE A 510 -9.97 -25.51 29.18
N SER A 511 -10.68 -24.38 29.07
CA SER A 511 -10.55 -23.26 30.00
C SER A 511 -10.94 -23.65 31.42
N GLU A 512 -12.07 -24.34 31.59
CA GLU A 512 -12.47 -24.94 32.86
C GLU A 512 -11.46 -25.96 33.37
N GLY A 513 -10.92 -26.80 32.49
CA GLY A 513 -9.85 -27.73 32.80
C GLY A 513 -8.57 -27.05 33.31
N ILE A 514 -8.22 -25.89 32.76
CA ILE A 514 -7.08 -25.07 33.23
C ILE A 514 -7.40 -24.46 34.60
N LEU A 515 -8.59 -23.86 34.75
CA LEU A 515 -9.01 -23.21 36.00
C LEU A 515 -9.11 -24.18 37.18
N ASN A 516 -9.59 -25.40 36.94
CA ASN A 516 -9.70 -26.45 37.94
C ASN A 516 -8.39 -27.24 38.14
N GLY A 517 -7.31 -26.85 37.46
CA GLY A 517 -5.98 -27.44 37.61
C GLY A 517 -5.77 -28.81 36.94
N ALA A 518 -6.76 -29.31 36.21
CA ALA A 518 -6.69 -30.57 35.45
C ALA A 518 -5.75 -30.43 34.24
N VAL A 519 -5.79 -29.30 33.54
CA VAL A 519 -4.94 -28.99 32.38
C VAL A 519 -3.82 -28.05 32.82
N LYS A 520 -2.57 -28.44 32.57
CA LYS A 520 -1.38 -27.63 32.87
C LYS A 520 -0.63 -27.31 31.58
N GLU A 521 0.01 -26.15 31.54
CA GLU A 521 0.87 -25.73 30.42
C GLU A 521 1.97 -26.78 30.17
N GLY A 522 2.27 -27.05 28.89
CA GLY A 522 3.26 -28.05 28.49
C GLY A 522 2.78 -29.51 28.48
N ARG A 523 1.53 -29.82 28.85
CA ARG A 523 0.99 -31.19 28.83
C ARG A 523 0.14 -31.48 27.60
N SER A 524 0.07 -32.77 27.25
CA SER A 524 -0.84 -33.28 26.22
C SER A 524 -2.17 -33.69 26.83
N VAL A 525 -3.25 -33.21 26.23
CA VAL A 525 -4.62 -33.38 26.68
C VAL A 525 -5.43 -34.02 25.56
N THR A 526 -6.21 -35.04 25.89
CA THR A 526 -7.12 -35.73 24.98
C THR A 526 -8.57 -35.32 25.30
N LEU A 527 -9.29 -34.81 24.32
CA LEU A 527 -10.71 -34.51 24.39
C LEU A 527 -11.53 -35.71 23.87
N ASP A 528 -12.48 -36.17 24.68
CA ASP A 528 -13.39 -37.27 24.35
C ASP A 528 -14.82 -36.94 24.75
N VAL A 529 -15.76 -37.81 24.40
CA VAL A 529 -17.17 -37.73 24.78
C VAL A 529 -17.53 -38.98 25.59
N ASP A 530 -18.16 -38.77 26.75
CA ASP A 530 -18.65 -39.86 27.58
C ASP A 530 -19.88 -40.56 26.95
N PRO A 531 -20.31 -41.74 27.43
CA PRO A 531 -21.49 -42.44 26.90
C PRO A 531 -22.81 -41.67 27.08
N LYS A 532 -22.85 -40.64 27.93
CA LYS A 532 -24.01 -39.76 28.15
C LYS A 532 -23.98 -38.52 27.24
N GLY A 533 -22.93 -38.37 26.44
CA GLY A 533 -22.72 -37.24 25.54
C GLY A 533 -21.98 -36.05 26.17
N ASN A 534 -21.44 -36.10 27.39
CA ASN A 534 -20.69 -34.97 27.95
C ASN A 534 -19.25 -34.93 27.45
N VAL A 535 -18.69 -33.74 27.27
CA VAL A 535 -17.28 -33.58 26.90
C VAL A 535 -16.41 -33.89 28.11
N MET A 536 -15.38 -34.70 27.90
CA MET A 536 -14.37 -35.03 28.90
C MET A 536 -12.99 -34.59 28.43
N VAL A 537 -12.23 -34.04 29.37
CA VAL A 537 -10.86 -33.60 29.17
C VAL A 537 -9.94 -34.55 29.94
N ALA A 538 -9.28 -35.47 29.24
CA ALA A 538 -8.36 -36.43 29.84
C ALA A 538 -6.91 -35.94 29.66
N VAL A 539 -6.11 -35.95 30.73
CA VAL A 539 -4.69 -35.63 30.65
C VAL A 539 -3.92 -36.94 30.51
N LYS A 540 -3.05 -37.05 29.50
CA LYS A 540 -2.13 -38.19 29.38
C LYS A 540 -1.15 -38.15 30.56
N ASN A 541 -1.47 -38.85 31.64
CA ASN A 541 -0.53 -39.14 32.71
C ASN A 541 0.29 -40.38 32.31
N PHE A 542 1.61 -40.24 32.24
CA PHE A 542 2.51 -41.39 32.13
C PHE A 542 2.49 -42.15 33.48
N TRP A 543 1.78 -43.28 33.50
CA TRP A 543 1.68 -44.36 34.51
C TRP A 543 1.42 -43.98 35.99
N VAL A 544 0.26 -44.38 36.54
CA VAL A 544 0.06 -45.54 37.45
C VAL A 544 -1.45 -45.82 37.54
N PHE A 545 -1.83 -47.10 37.38
CA PHE A 545 -3.19 -47.64 37.54
C PHE A 545 -3.73 -47.38 38.96
N ALA A 546 -4.92 -46.78 39.07
CA ALA A 546 -5.74 -46.86 40.28
C ALA A 546 -7.08 -47.52 39.92
N ILE A 547 -7.26 -48.75 40.38
CA ILE A 547 -8.53 -49.48 40.35
C ILE A 547 -9.47 -48.78 41.35
N TRP A 548 -10.64 -48.35 40.89
CA TRP A 548 -11.74 -47.92 41.77
C TRP A 548 -12.57 -49.16 42.14
N VAL A 549 -12.56 -49.55 43.42
CA VAL A 549 -13.56 -50.46 43.99
C VAL A 549 -14.68 -49.62 44.60
N SER A 550 -15.91 -50.05 44.33
CA SER A 550 -17.17 -49.39 44.68
C SER A 550 -17.46 -49.38 46.20
N HIS A 551 -18.46 -48.57 46.55
CA HIS A 551 -18.95 -48.22 47.89
C HIS A 551 -19.10 -49.35 48.92
N GLY A 552 -18.85 -49.02 50.19
CA GLY A 552 -19.35 -49.74 51.37
C GLY A 552 -18.97 -49.02 52.67
N ASP A 553 -19.98 -48.64 53.44
CA ASP A 553 -19.94 -48.00 54.76
C ASP A 553 -18.85 -48.50 55.72
N LEU A 554 -18.22 -47.59 56.48
CA LEU A 554 -18.18 -47.69 57.95
C LEU A 554 -17.65 -46.39 58.57
N ARG A 555 -18.53 -45.72 59.31
CA ARG A 555 -18.19 -44.70 60.31
C ARG A 555 -17.40 -45.34 61.46
N SER A 556 -16.42 -44.59 61.96
CA SER A 556 -16.09 -44.35 63.39
C SER A 556 -14.60 -44.50 63.73
N GLY A 557 -14.09 -43.50 64.44
CA GLY A 557 -13.33 -43.75 65.67
C GLY A 557 -11.80 -43.65 65.64
N ILE A 558 -11.32 -42.50 66.16
CA ILE A 558 -10.25 -42.39 67.17
C ILE A 558 -8.78 -42.37 66.70
N HIS A 559 -8.09 -41.37 67.26
CA HIS A 559 -6.67 -41.03 67.20
C HIS A 559 -5.74 -42.03 67.92
N GLY A 560 -4.48 -42.03 67.46
CA GLY A 560 -3.29 -42.14 68.33
C GLY A 560 -2.57 -43.49 68.33
N GLY A 561 -1.24 -43.46 68.13
CA GLY A 561 -0.38 -44.57 68.55
C GLY A 561 0.68 -45.03 67.55
N SER A 562 1.88 -44.48 67.72
CA SER A 562 3.22 -44.99 67.43
C SER A 562 3.49 -46.50 67.25
N CYS A 563 4.44 -46.77 66.35
CA CYS A 563 5.54 -47.77 66.41
C CYS A 563 5.35 -49.23 65.94
N HIS A 564 6.10 -49.53 64.86
CA HIS A 564 6.96 -50.73 64.62
C HIS A 564 6.38 -52.11 64.24
N ARG A 565 7.01 -52.64 63.16
CA ARG A 565 7.10 -54.02 62.63
C ARG A 565 6.03 -54.47 61.63
N GLY A 566 6.52 -54.94 60.48
CA GLY A 566 5.72 -55.56 59.42
C GLY A 566 6.30 -55.48 58.01
N PHE A 567 7.57 -55.11 57.83
CA PHE A 567 8.27 -55.17 56.54
C PHE A 567 8.77 -56.61 56.34
N GLN A 568 7.93 -57.50 55.82
CA GLN A 568 8.29 -58.74 55.08
C GLN A 568 7.06 -59.64 54.91
N SER A 569 6.26 -59.38 53.87
CA SER A 569 5.43 -60.40 53.18
C SER A 569 4.52 -59.77 52.11
N ALA A 570 5.11 -59.15 51.08
CA ALA A 570 4.37 -58.77 49.86
C ALA A 570 5.24 -58.69 48.59
N VAL A 571 6.52 -59.09 48.65
CA VAL A 571 7.41 -59.14 47.48
C VAL A 571 7.39 -60.54 46.82
N GLY A 572 6.75 -61.53 47.43
CA GLY A 572 6.74 -62.92 46.96
C GLY A 572 5.68 -63.30 45.92
N ILE A 573 4.65 -62.47 45.66
CA ILE A 573 3.55 -62.84 44.76
C ILE A 573 3.62 -62.13 43.40
N ALA A 574 4.35 -61.02 43.28
CA ALA A 574 4.55 -60.33 42.00
C ALA A 574 5.60 -60.99 41.07
N TYR A 575 6.43 -61.90 41.60
CA TYR A 575 7.51 -62.54 40.82
C TYR A 575 7.07 -63.78 40.03
N ILE A 576 5.86 -64.31 40.29
CA ILE A 576 5.36 -65.54 39.63
C ILE A 576 4.46 -65.25 38.41
N TRP A 577 4.09 -63.99 38.18
CA TRP A 577 3.22 -63.61 37.03
C TRP A 577 3.96 -62.89 35.88
N LEU A 578 5.22 -62.48 36.09
CA LEU A 578 6.02 -61.70 35.14
C LEU A 578 7.12 -62.50 34.41
N GLN A 579 6.96 -63.83 34.35
CA GLN A 579 7.82 -64.76 33.61
C GLN A 579 7.06 -65.55 32.51
N ARG A 580 5.84 -65.14 32.14
CA ARG A 580 5.00 -65.92 31.19
C ARG A 580 4.60 -65.22 29.89
N LEU A 581 5.13 -64.05 29.58
CA LEU A 581 4.86 -63.38 28.29
C LEU A 581 6.10 -62.65 27.76
N ASN A 582 7.13 -63.41 27.36
CA ASN A 582 7.96 -63.13 26.19
C ASN A 582 9.07 -64.19 26.06
N LEU A 583 8.98 -65.02 25.03
CA LEU A 583 10.05 -65.34 24.07
C LEU A 583 9.58 -66.53 23.21
N ASP A 584 9.54 -66.32 21.90
CA ASP A 584 10.20 -67.22 20.96
C ASP A 584 10.72 -66.38 19.80
N GLY A 585 12.05 -66.26 19.76
CA GLY A 585 12.81 -65.81 18.60
C GLY A 585 13.57 -67.01 18.05
N GLY A 586 13.70 -67.08 16.72
CA GLY A 586 14.54 -68.05 16.03
C GLY A 586 15.41 -67.35 15.00
N ALA A 587 16.73 -67.44 15.19
CA ALA A 587 17.77 -66.83 14.39
C ALA A 587 18.11 -67.62 13.11
N SER A 588 18.82 -66.92 12.21
CA SER A 588 19.43 -67.26 10.90
C SER A 588 20.30 -68.54 10.83
N PRO A 589 20.69 -69.00 9.61
CA PRO A 589 22.05 -68.65 9.14
C PRO A 589 22.19 -68.39 7.62
N SER A 590 23.33 -67.76 7.30
CA SER A 590 23.92 -67.38 6.00
C SER A 590 24.35 -68.55 5.10
N GLN A 591 24.29 -68.37 3.76
CA GLN A 591 25.44 -68.52 2.81
C GLN A 591 25.05 -68.25 1.33
N ASP A 592 25.66 -67.19 0.78
CA ASP A 592 26.39 -67.03 -0.50
C ASP A 592 25.88 -67.40 -1.92
N LEU A 593 26.17 -66.41 -2.80
CA LEU A 593 26.59 -66.44 -4.23
C LEU A 593 25.54 -66.65 -5.35
N THR A 594 25.19 -65.58 -6.07
CA THR A 594 25.81 -65.20 -7.38
C THR A 594 25.04 -64.09 -8.12
N THR A 595 25.79 -63.08 -8.58
CA THR A 595 25.65 -62.24 -9.79
C THR A 595 24.31 -62.18 -10.56
N SER A 596 23.75 -60.98 -10.76
CA SER A 596 23.76 -60.28 -12.08
C SER A 596 22.87 -59.02 -12.13
N ARG A 597 23.51 -57.90 -12.48
CA ARG A 597 23.11 -56.83 -13.43
C ARG A 597 21.76 -56.09 -13.29
N LEU A 598 21.91 -54.76 -13.20
CA LEU A 598 20.95 -53.69 -13.51
C LEU A 598 20.29 -53.83 -14.91
N PRO A 599 19.11 -53.21 -15.09
CA PRO A 599 18.95 -52.13 -16.08
C PRO A 599 18.15 -50.95 -15.49
N SER A 600 18.40 -49.65 -15.68
CA SER A 600 18.74 -48.78 -16.83
C SER A 600 17.75 -48.82 -18.01
N ASP A 601 16.93 -47.76 -18.05
CA ASP A 601 16.19 -47.13 -19.16
C ASP A 601 14.65 -47.28 -19.26
N PRO A 602 13.93 -46.16 -19.54
CA PRO A 602 12.48 -46.09 -19.64
C PRO A 602 11.96 -46.45 -21.04
N PRO A 603 10.67 -46.83 -21.20
CA PRO A 603 10.14 -47.25 -22.49
C PRO A 603 9.88 -46.06 -23.43
N GLN A 604 10.45 -46.13 -24.63
CA GLN A 604 10.02 -45.38 -25.81
C GLN A 604 8.93 -46.13 -26.60
N VAL A 605 8.48 -45.47 -27.68
CA VAL A 605 7.63 -45.89 -28.81
C VAL A 605 6.10 -45.75 -28.53
N GLN A 606 5.28 -45.04 -29.32
CA GLN A 606 5.23 -44.83 -30.77
C GLN A 606 4.64 -43.49 -31.20
N ARG A 607 5.31 -42.83 -32.16
CA ARG A 607 4.77 -41.74 -32.98
C ARG A 607 3.76 -42.30 -33.98
N LYS A 608 2.50 -41.87 -33.90
CA LYS A 608 1.56 -41.93 -35.03
C LYS A 608 1.46 -40.56 -35.68
N SER A 609 1.99 -40.47 -36.89
CA SER A 609 1.80 -39.37 -37.82
C SER A 609 0.32 -39.29 -38.24
N HIS A 610 -0.36 -38.17 -37.98
CA HIS A 610 -1.58 -37.79 -38.69
C HIS A 610 -1.40 -36.42 -39.34
N ARG A 611 -1.66 -36.40 -40.65
CA ARG A 611 -1.56 -35.27 -41.57
C ARG A 611 -2.53 -34.16 -41.17
N MET A 612 -2.05 -32.92 -41.19
CA MET A 612 -2.88 -31.72 -41.29
C MET A 612 -3.57 -31.63 -42.66
N PRO A 613 -4.82 -31.15 -42.74
CA PRO A 613 -5.31 -30.43 -43.90
C PRO A 613 -5.12 -28.91 -43.70
N LYS A 614 -4.56 -28.25 -44.72
CA LYS A 614 -4.41 -26.79 -44.81
C LYS A 614 -5.67 -26.15 -45.43
N LYS A 615 -6.14 -25.07 -44.77
CA LYS A 615 -6.77 -23.82 -45.28
C LYS A 615 -8.18 -23.89 -45.93
N PRO A 616 -8.87 -22.75 -46.13
CA PRO A 616 -8.94 -21.50 -45.32
C PRO A 616 -10.41 -20.99 -45.14
N HIS A 617 -10.68 -20.14 -44.16
CA HIS A 617 -11.77 -19.16 -44.29
C HIS A 617 -11.38 -17.81 -43.67
N LYS A 618 -11.57 -16.77 -44.49
CA LYS A 618 -11.55 -15.35 -44.16
C LYS A 618 -12.76 -15.00 -43.29
N LEU A 619 -12.58 -14.08 -42.35
CA LEU A 619 -13.52 -12.99 -42.04
C LEU A 619 -12.72 -11.95 -41.23
N ASP A 620 -12.11 -11.02 -41.95
CA ASP A 620 -12.33 -9.57 -41.84
C ASP A 620 -13.64 -9.12 -41.13
N ASP A 621 -13.52 -7.93 -40.54
CA ASP A 621 -14.54 -7.07 -39.92
C ASP A 621 -14.87 -7.36 -38.43
N TYR A 622 -14.26 -6.60 -37.52
CA TYR A 622 -14.96 -5.58 -36.74
C TYR A 622 -13.93 -4.65 -36.05
N ILE A 623 -14.12 -3.36 -36.32
CA ILE A 623 -13.44 -2.17 -35.79
C ILE A 623 -13.62 -2.05 -34.28
#